data_AF-A0A6N9Q550-F1
#
_entry.id   AF-A0A6N9Q550-F1
#
_cell.length_a   1.000
_cell.length_b   1.000
_cell.length_c   1.000
_cell.angle_alpha   90.00
_cell.angle_beta   90.00
_cell.angle_gamma   90.00
#
_symmetry.space_group_name_H-M   'P 1'
#
loop_
_entity.id
_entity.type
_entity.pdbx_description
1 polymer ?
#
loop_
_entity_poly.entity_id
_entity_poly.type
_entity_poly.pdbx_seq_one_letter_code
_entity_poly.pdbx_strand_id
1 'polypeptide(L)'
;MTLPNFPNFDPKITVDREKAIDLLLTSIAMEEVGLSHIVNAEGEKIQAVVESFKQSDHSDITNLVYINTNVADTLKRVIQKQILLDFKLDDVKELIEGLEGE
;
A
#
# COMPACT_ATOMS: atom_id res chain seq x y z
N MET A 1 -1.06 -19.31 49.99
CA MET A 1 -0.81 -18.08 49.22
C MET A 1 -1.90 -17.95 48.17
N THR A 2 -2.56 -16.80 48.09
CA THR A 2 -3.60 -16.53 47.09
C THR A 2 -2.94 -16.02 45.81
N LEU A 3 -3.25 -16.64 44.67
CA LEU A 3 -2.81 -16.14 43.37
C LEU A 3 -3.33 -14.70 43.14
N PRO A 4 -2.58 -13.84 42.43
CA PRO A 4 -3.07 -12.53 42.01
C PRO A 4 -4.31 -12.73 41.12
N ASN A 5 -5.39 -12.02 41.43
CA ASN A 5 -6.59 -12.01 40.60
C ASN A 5 -6.32 -11.14 39.37
N PHE A 6 -5.83 -11.76 38.29
CA PHE A 6 -5.70 -11.07 37.01
C PHE A 6 -7.11 -10.63 36.55
N PRO A 7 -7.32 -9.35 36.23
CA PRO A 7 -8.60 -8.92 35.67
C PRO A 7 -8.83 -9.72 34.38
N ASN A 8 -10.00 -10.37 34.29
CA ASN A 8 -10.43 -11.09 33.11
C ASN A 8 -10.68 -10.06 32.01
N PHE A 9 -9.66 -9.79 31.19
CA PHE A 9 -9.82 -9.05 29.96
C PHE A 9 -10.59 -9.96 29.01
N ASP A 10 -11.91 -9.79 28.98
CA ASP A 10 -12.75 -10.26 27.89
C ASP A 10 -12.82 -9.12 26.88
N PRO A 11 -11.90 -9.03 25.89
CA PRO A 11 -12.05 -8.08 24.81
C PRO A 11 -13.23 -8.56 23.98
N LYS A 12 -14.45 -8.19 24.39
CA LYS A 12 -15.64 -8.28 23.55
C LYS A 12 -15.51 -7.26 22.43
N ILE A 13 -14.57 -7.49 21.52
CA ILE A 13 -14.61 -6.86 20.21
C ILE A 13 -15.67 -7.64 19.44
N THR A 14 -16.93 -7.29 19.67
CA THR A 14 -18.02 -7.69 18.79
C THR A 14 -17.87 -6.87 17.52
N VAL A 15 -17.06 -7.36 16.58
CA VAL A 15 -17.03 -6.83 15.21
C VAL A 15 -18.24 -7.43 14.52
N ASP A 16 -19.24 -6.61 14.23
CA ASP A 16 -20.31 -7.01 13.32
C ASP A 16 -19.80 -6.99 11.87
N ARG A 17 -20.57 -7.62 10.98
CA ARG A 17 -20.18 -7.80 9.57
C ARG A 17 -19.95 -6.47 8.85
N GLU A 18 -20.78 -5.46 9.12
CA GLU A 18 -20.63 -4.11 8.56
C GLU A 18 -19.32 -3.46 9.01
N LYS A 19 -19.00 -3.54 10.30
CA LYS A 19 -17.75 -2.99 10.82
C LYS A 19 -16.53 -3.71 10.28
N ALA A 20 -16.62 -5.02 10.04
CA ALA A 20 -15.54 -5.76 9.39
C ALA A 20 -15.30 -5.27 7.96
N ILE A 21 -16.36 -5.00 7.19
CA ILE A 21 -16.28 -4.47 5.82
C ILE A 21 -15.64 -3.08 5.82
N ASP A 22 -16.06 -2.17 6.71
CA ASP A 22 -15.45 -0.85 6.86
C ASP A 22 -13.93 -0.93 7.11
N LEU A 23 -13.52 -1.87 7.98
CA LEU A 23 -12.11 -2.07 8.30
C LEU A 23 -11.33 -2.65 7.10
N LEU A 24 -11.93 -3.54 6.31
CA LEU A 24 -11.33 -4.06 5.07
C LEU A 24 -11.15 -2.96 4.03
N LEU A 25 -12.18 -2.14 3.79
CA LEU A 25 -12.10 -0.98 2.89
C LEU A 25 -11.03 0.02 3.36
N THR A 26 -10.98 0.28 4.67
CA THR A 26 -9.96 1.14 5.27
C THR A 26 -8.56 0.58 5.06
N SER A 27 -8.37 -0.74 5.20
CA SER A 27 -7.09 -1.40 4.96
C SER A 27 -6.65 -1.25 3.50
N ILE A 28 -7.56 -1.45 2.54
CA ILE A 28 -7.27 -1.25 1.11
C ILE A 28 -6.86 0.21 0.85
N ALA A 29 -7.62 1.17 1.37
CA ALA A 29 -7.30 2.59 1.23
C ALA A 29 -5.94 2.96 1.84
N MET A 30 -5.56 2.37 2.97
CA MET A 30 -4.24 2.59 3.57
C MET A 30 -3.10 2.01 2.71
N GLU A 31 -3.30 0.84 2.09
CA GLU A 31 -2.34 0.28 1.14
C GLU A 31 -2.17 1.20 -0.10
N GLU A 32 -3.27 1.73 -0.65
CA GLU A 32 -3.26 2.71 -1.76
C GLU A 32 -2.46 3.98 -1.42
N VAL A 33 -2.70 4.54 -0.23
CA VAL A 33 -1.95 5.70 0.25
C VAL A 33 -0.46 5.37 0.34
N GLY A 34 -0.10 4.20 0.85
CA GLY A 34 1.29 3.73 0.88
C GLY A 34 1.92 3.62 -0.51
N LEU A 35 1.19 3.06 -1.50
CA LEU A 35 1.66 2.98 -2.89
C LEU A 35 1.88 4.37 -3.51
N SER A 36 1.01 5.35 -3.21
CA SER A 36 1.17 6.72 -3.69
C SER A 36 2.49 7.36 -3.23
N HIS A 37 2.89 7.11 -1.97
CA HIS A 37 4.17 7.60 -1.45
C HIS A 37 5.36 6.96 -2.15
N ILE A 38 5.28 5.67 -2.51
CA ILE A 38 6.32 5.00 -3.29
C ILE A 38 6.44 5.65 -4.68
N VAL A 39 5.33 5.87 -5.37
CA VAL A 39 5.34 6.51 -6.69
C VAL A 39 5.95 7.92 -6.62
N ASN A 40 5.59 8.71 -5.60
CA ASN A 40 6.16 10.04 -5.39
C ASN A 40 7.66 9.98 -5.13
N ALA A 41 8.13 9.07 -4.27
CA ALA A 41 9.55 8.91 -3.97
C ALA A 41 10.36 8.48 -5.21
N GLU A 42 9.81 7.62 -6.06
CA GLU A 42 10.44 7.28 -7.35
C GLU A 42 10.49 8.50 -8.30
N GLY A 43 9.48 9.36 -8.28
CA GLY A 43 9.48 10.64 -9.01
C GLY A 43 10.56 11.60 -8.53
N GLU A 44 10.69 11.80 -7.21
CA GLU A 44 11.76 12.61 -6.60
C GLU A 44 13.15 12.06 -6.95
N LYS A 45 13.32 10.72 -6.94
CA LYS A 45 14.55 10.06 -7.35
C LYS A 45 14.95 10.39 -8.79
N ILE A 46 13.99 10.35 -9.73
CA ILE A 46 14.25 10.75 -11.12
C ILE A 46 14.68 12.22 -11.19
N GLN A 47 13.97 13.11 -10.50
CA GLN A 47 14.29 14.55 -10.49
C GLN A 47 15.71 14.80 -9.99
N ALA A 48 16.08 14.21 -8.85
CA ALA A 48 17.41 14.37 -8.26
C ALA A 48 18.54 13.92 -9.20
N VAL A 49 18.34 12.81 -9.93
CA VAL A 49 19.36 12.31 -10.87
C VAL A 49 19.43 13.18 -12.12
N VAL A 50 18.29 13.65 -12.64
CA VAL A 50 18.26 14.58 -13.79
C VAL A 50 18.92 15.91 -13.43
N GLU A 51 18.67 16.45 -12.25
CA GLU A 51 19.30 17.67 -11.75
C GLU A 51 20.81 17.50 -11.59
N SER A 52 21.24 16.37 -11.03
CA SER A 52 22.67 16.02 -10.88
C SER A 52 23.34 15.91 -12.25
N PHE A 53 22.69 15.27 -13.23
CA PHE A 53 23.22 15.13 -14.58
C PHE A 53 23.45 16.48 -15.26
N LYS A 54 22.46 17.39 -15.20
CA LYS A 54 22.54 18.76 -15.76
C LYS A 54 23.70 19.58 -15.18
N GLN A 55 24.10 19.32 -13.93
CA GLN A 55 25.17 20.04 -13.24
C GLN A 55 26.57 19.45 -13.49
N SER A 56 26.65 18.26 -14.10
CA SER A 56 27.90 17.54 -14.37
C SER A 56 28.32 17.65 -15.84
N ASP A 57 29.56 17.27 -16.18
CA ASP A 57 30.06 17.20 -17.57
C ASP A 57 29.41 16.07 -18.42
N HIS A 58 28.18 15.65 -18.08
CA HIS A 58 27.35 14.70 -18.82
C HIS A 58 27.99 13.31 -19.03
N SER A 59 29.01 12.96 -18.24
CA SER A 59 29.81 11.74 -18.42
C SER A 59 29.13 10.47 -17.89
N ASP A 60 28.06 10.58 -17.11
CA ASP A 60 27.46 9.46 -16.37
C ASP A 60 26.06 9.05 -16.87
N ILE A 61 25.93 8.86 -18.19
CA ILE A 61 24.70 8.36 -18.83
C ILE A 61 24.34 6.95 -18.34
N THR A 62 25.33 6.13 -18.00
CA THR A 62 25.11 4.77 -17.49
C THR A 62 24.29 4.78 -16.20
N ASN A 63 24.57 5.72 -15.29
CA ASN A 63 23.81 5.88 -14.06
C ASN A 63 22.36 6.32 -14.32
N LEU A 64 22.12 7.20 -15.30
CA LEU A 64 20.76 7.57 -15.72
C LEU A 64 19.95 6.36 -16.21
N VAL A 65 20.54 5.54 -17.08
CA VAL A 65 19.89 4.33 -17.60
C VAL A 65 19.59 3.35 -16.46
N TYR A 66 20.56 3.14 -15.56
CA TYR A 66 20.41 2.26 -14.41
C TYR A 66 19.27 2.71 -13.48
N ILE A 67 19.17 4.00 -13.16
CA ILE A 67 18.09 4.53 -12.32
C ILE A 67 16.75 4.39 -13.03
N ASN A 68 16.67 4.73 -14.32
CA ASN A 68 15.43 4.60 -15.08
C ASN A 68 14.93 3.14 -15.11
N THR A 69 15.82 2.17 -15.30
CA THR A 69 15.46 0.74 -15.22
C THR A 69 14.95 0.35 -13.83
N ASN A 70 15.61 0.80 -12.76
CA ASN A 70 15.16 0.52 -11.39
C ASN A 70 13.79 1.14 -11.07
N VAL A 71 13.54 2.37 -11.51
CA VAL A 71 12.24 3.03 -11.33
C VAL A 71 11.16 2.25 -12.09
N ALA A 72 11.42 1.86 -13.34
CA ALA A 72 10.48 1.06 -14.13
C ALA A 72 10.16 -0.29 -13.46
N ASP A 73 11.16 -0.97 -12.90
CA ASP A 73 10.95 -2.22 -12.15
C ASP A 73 10.14 -2.00 -10.87
N THR A 74 10.34 -0.87 -10.19
CA THR A 74 9.56 -0.51 -9.00
C THR A 74 8.10 -0.21 -9.36
N LEU A 75 7.86 0.59 -10.41
CA LEU A 75 6.51 0.88 -10.91
C LEU A 75 5.80 -0.39 -11.39
N LYS A 76 6.51 -1.32 -12.03
CA LYS A 76 5.96 -2.64 -12.38
C LYS A 76 5.46 -3.40 -11.14
N ARG A 77 6.20 -3.35 -10.02
CA ARG A 77 5.79 -3.97 -8.75
C ARG A 77 4.61 -3.25 -8.12
N VAL A 78 4.54 -1.91 -8.23
CA VAL A 78 3.38 -1.11 -7.78
C VAL A 78 2.13 -1.54 -8.54
N ILE A 79 2.19 -1.64 -9.88
CA ILE A 79 1.07 -2.11 -10.70
C ILE A 79 0.63 -3.53 -10.30
N GLN A 80 1.58 -4.42 -10.05
CA GLN A 80 1.26 -5.77 -9.56
C GLN A 80 0.54 -5.75 -8.20
N LYS A 81 0.86 -4.80 -7.31
CA LYS A 81 0.09 -4.62 -6.07
C LYS A 81 -1.27 -4.00 -6.31
N GLN A 82 -1.39 -3.04 -7.22
CA GLN A 82 -2.68 -2.47 -7.61
C GLN A 82 -3.66 -3.55 -8.07
N ILE A 83 -3.20 -4.51 -8.87
CA ILE A 83 -4.03 -5.66 -9.31
C ILE A 83 -4.48 -6.53 -8.13
N LEU A 84 -3.59 -6.75 -7.15
CA LEU A 84 -3.96 -7.53 -5.95
C LEU A 84 -4.94 -6.76 -5.04
N LEU A 85 -4.83 -5.43 -4.98
CA LEU A 85 -5.77 -4.59 -4.26
C LEU A 85 -7.13 -4.56 -4.94
N ASP A 86 -7.17 -4.56 -6.28
CA ASP A 86 -8.39 -4.68 -7.07
C ASP A 86 -9.15 -5.97 -6.76
N PHE A 87 -8.46 -7.13 -6.73
CA PHE A 87 -9.09 -8.39 -6.32
C PHE A 87 -9.62 -8.36 -4.88
N LYS A 88 -8.89 -7.77 -3.93
CA LYS A 88 -9.39 -7.60 -2.56
C LYS A 88 -10.64 -6.72 -2.52
N LEU A 89 -10.69 -5.67 -3.35
CA LEU A 89 -11.83 -4.77 -3.42
C LEU A 89 -13.05 -5.47 -4.02
N ASP A 90 -12.86 -6.29 -5.05
CA ASP A 90 -13.90 -7.15 -5.63
C ASP A 90 -14.45 -8.13 -4.57
N ASP A 91 -13.59 -8.82 -3.82
CA ASP A 91 -14.03 -9.70 -2.72
C ASP A 91 -14.89 -8.95 -1.69
N VAL A 92 -14.48 -7.73 -1.32
CA VAL A 92 -15.24 -6.88 -0.39
C VAL A 92 -16.57 -6.43 -0.99
N LYS A 93 -16.59 -6.12 -2.29
CA LYS A 93 -17.82 -5.74 -2.99
C LYS A 93 -18.83 -6.89 -2.99
N GLU A 94 -18.41 -8.13 -3.24
CA GLU A 94 -19.28 -9.31 -3.15
C GLU A 94 -19.88 -9.47 -1.73
N LEU A 95 -19.08 -9.20 -0.68
CA LEU A 95 -19.56 -9.24 0.70
C LEU A 95 -20.65 -8.20 0.98
N ILE A 96 -20.58 -7.03 0.34
CA ILE A 96 -21.58 -5.95 0.44
C ILE A 96 -22.85 -6.31 -0.33
N GLU A 97 -22.73 -6.82 -1.57
CA GLU A 97 -23.90 -7.25 -2.35
C GLU A 97 -24.68 -8.37 -1.63
N GLY A 98 -23.97 -9.25 -0.92
CA GLY A 98 -24.57 -10.25 -0.03
C GLY A 98 -25.21 -9.70 1.25
N LEU A 99 -25.13 -8.40 1.54
CA LEU A 99 -25.91 -7.73 2.60
C LEU A 99 -27.24 -7.19 2.09
N GLU A 100 -27.31 -6.76 0.83
CA GLU A 100 -28.53 -6.18 0.25
C GLU A 100 -29.59 -7.26 -0.11
N GLY A 101 -29.19 -8.53 -0.10
CA GLY A 101 -30.05 -9.69 -0.40
C GLY A 101 -30.61 -10.44 0.80
N GLU A 102 -30.30 -10.03 2.04
CA GLU A 102 -30.86 -10.57 3.31
C GLU A 102 -31.94 -9.63 3.87
#